data_AF-A0A7W9N0M4-F1
#
_entry.id   AF-A0A7W9N0M4-F1
#
_cell.length_a   1.000
_cell.length_b   1.000
_cell.length_c   1.000
_cell.angle_alpha   90.00
_cell.angle_beta   90.00
_cell.angle_gamma   90.00
#
_symmetry.space_group_name_H-M   'P 1'
#
loop_
_entity.id
_entity.type
_entity.pdbx_description
1 polymer ?
#
loop_
_entity_poly.entity_id
_entity_poly.type
_entity_poly.pdbx_seq_one_letter_code
_entity_poly.pdbx_strand_id
1 'polypeptide(L)'
;MSFTRSHFIKKALAGSAVAVAAVAGASGAHAASSSQSFTVPYGTLYVSAWECNTYIKSCDWYTKVQLQKNGGRIMDRITNTTTISANGINATVNVSKTPSATLSGNQSKMATVKWTKYVSNLVELRGTATPSWTAVGITTKSCLTGNGPGSYGEVSAKCTQIGLW
;
A
#
# COMPACT_ATOMS: atom_id res chain seq x y z
N MET A 1 -33.25 5.32 42.25
CA MET A 1 -32.98 4.25 41.28
C MET A 1 -32.28 4.84 40.08
N SER A 2 -31.33 4.08 39.54
CA SER A 2 -30.27 4.42 38.61
C SER A 2 -30.71 4.61 37.15
N PHE A 3 -29.95 5.48 36.44
CA PHE A 3 -29.62 5.50 35.00
C PHE A 3 -30.63 5.94 33.90
N THR A 4 -30.48 7.21 33.48
CA THR A 4 -30.02 7.71 32.15
C THR A 4 -30.32 6.91 30.86
N ARG A 5 -30.92 7.54 29.83
CA ARG A 5 -30.24 7.94 28.56
C ARG A 5 -31.18 8.42 27.45
N SER A 6 -31.01 9.69 27.08
CA SER A 6 -31.41 10.30 25.81
C SER A 6 -30.64 9.68 24.63
N HIS A 7 -31.33 9.42 23.52
CA HIS A 7 -30.68 9.12 22.23
C HIS A 7 -31.11 10.11 21.15
N PHE A 8 -30.32 11.19 21.04
CA PHE A 8 -30.23 12.08 19.89
C PHE A 8 -28.75 12.19 19.52
N ILE A 9 -28.25 11.41 18.55
CA ILE A 9 -26.93 11.64 17.92
C ILE A 9 -27.07 11.18 16.46
N LYS A 10 -27.39 12.10 15.54
CA LYS A 10 -26.48 12.97 14.77
C LYS A 10 -25.50 12.19 13.89
N LYS A 11 -25.70 12.39 12.57
CA LYS A 11 -24.82 12.02 11.45
C LYS A 11 -23.34 12.22 11.81
N ALA A 12 -22.54 11.16 11.78
CA ALA A 12 -21.09 11.27 11.82
C ALA A 12 -20.56 11.32 10.38
N LEU A 13 -20.01 12.47 10.03
CA LEU A 13 -19.19 12.71 8.85
C LEU A 13 -18.08 11.64 8.78
N ALA A 14 -17.97 10.96 7.63
CA ALA A 14 -16.80 10.15 7.29
C ALA A 14 -15.62 11.10 7.02
N GLY A 15 -14.86 11.42 8.06
CA GLY A 15 -13.57 12.07 7.96
C GLY A 15 -12.51 11.03 7.62
N SER A 16 -12.05 11.02 6.36
CA SER A 16 -10.85 10.30 5.94
C SER A 16 -9.62 10.94 6.59
N ALA A 17 -9.17 10.39 7.72
CA ALA A 17 -7.91 10.76 8.35
C ALA A 17 -6.75 10.22 7.48
N VAL A 18 -6.06 11.13 6.80
CA VAL A 18 -4.71 10.87 6.26
C VAL A 18 -3.75 10.96 7.45
N ALA A 19 -3.38 9.81 8.02
CA ALA A 19 -2.36 9.76 9.05
C ALA A 19 -0.97 9.94 8.39
N VAL A 20 -0.47 11.17 8.37
CA VAL A 20 0.95 11.46 8.11
C VAL A 20 1.67 11.38 9.46
N ALA A 21 2.29 10.24 9.75
CA ALA A 21 3.14 10.09 10.92
C ALA A 21 4.50 10.74 10.65
N ALA A 22 4.69 11.98 11.09
CA ALA A 22 6.00 12.59 11.21
C ALA A 22 6.66 12.11 12.51
N VAL A 23 7.79 11.41 12.43
CA VAL A 23 8.60 11.05 13.61
C VAL A 23 9.97 11.70 13.46
N ALA A 24 10.18 12.78 14.21
CA ALA A 24 11.49 13.36 14.46
C ALA A 24 12.15 12.61 15.63
N GLY A 25 13.37 12.12 15.41
CA GLY A 25 14.33 11.77 16.48
C GLY A 25 14.24 10.38 17.10
N ALA A 26 14.98 9.41 16.54
CA ALA A 26 15.56 8.27 17.27
C ALA A 26 16.51 7.51 16.34
N SER A 27 17.83 7.64 16.44
CA SER A 27 18.78 6.87 15.63
C SER A 27 18.63 5.35 15.85
N GLY A 28 17.86 4.70 14.98
CA GLY A 28 17.66 3.26 14.87
C GLY A 28 16.97 3.03 13.54
N ALA A 29 17.36 2.01 12.77
CA ALA A 29 16.95 1.77 11.39
C ALA A 29 15.47 2.10 11.14
N HIS A 30 15.23 3.32 10.68
CA HIS A 30 13.89 3.84 10.51
C HIS A 30 13.31 3.17 9.27
N ALA A 31 12.07 2.73 9.35
CA ALA A 31 11.34 2.24 8.20
C ALA A 31 9.99 2.94 8.18
N ALA A 32 9.56 3.38 7.02
CA ALA A 32 8.28 4.04 6.83
C ALA A 32 7.27 2.99 6.38
N SER A 33 6.08 3.04 6.97
CA SER A 33 5.01 2.14 6.58
C SER A 33 3.67 2.84 6.64
N SER A 34 2.79 2.44 5.74
CA SER A 34 1.41 2.91 5.70
C SER A 34 0.50 1.74 5.39
N SER A 35 -0.63 1.67 6.08
CA SER A 35 -1.63 0.65 5.85
C SER A 35 -3.03 1.22 5.90
N GLN A 36 -3.92 0.66 5.09
CA GLN A 36 -5.34 1.02 5.06
C GLN A 36 -6.19 -0.24 4.96
N SER A 37 -7.36 -0.17 5.59
CA SER A 37 -8.35 -1.24 5.56
C SER A 37 -9.68 -0.72 5.02
N PHE A 38 -10.34 -1.49 4.16
CA PHE A 38 -11.59 -1.13 3.52
C PHE A 38 -12.60 -2.26 3.70
N THR A 39 -13.73 -1.96 4.32
CA THR A 39 -14.81 -2.93 4.49
C THR A 39 -15.55 -3.14 3.16
N VAL A 40 -15.74 -4.40 2.79
CA VAL A 40 -16.50 -4.84 1.62
C VAL A 40 -17.50 -5.92 2.02
N PRO A 41 -18.55 -6.20 1.23
CA PRO A 41 -19.61 -7.15 1.63
C PRO A 41 -19.13 -8.57 1.96
N TYR A 42 -17.95 -8.96 1.47
CA TYR A 42 -17.37 -10.30 1.61
C TYR A 42 -16.08 -10.31 2.44
N GLY A 43 -15.77 -9.23 3.18
CA GLY A 43 -14.63 -9.18 4.10
C GLY A 43 -14.03 -7.79 4.29
N THR A 44 -12.74 -7.73 4.62
CA THR A 44 -11.98 -6.48 4.77
C THR A 44 -10.76 -6.53 3.87
N LEU A 45 -10.66 -5.60 2.94
CA LEU A 45 -9.47 -5.44 2.10
C LEU A 45 -8.42 -4.70 2.90
N TYR A 46 -7.24 -5.27 3.00
CA TYR A 46 -6.07 -4.70 3.66
C TYR A 46 -5.02 -4.39 2.61
N VAL A 47 -4.47 -3.18 2.65
CA VAL A 47 -3.42 -2.71 1.75
C VAL A 47 -2.33 -2.12 2.62
N SER A 48 -1.08 -2.55 2.46
CA SER A 48 0.06 -1.97 3.14
C SER A 48 1.23 -1.74 2.19
N ALA A 49 1.93 -0.64 2.43
CA ALA A 49 3.20 -0.31 1.82
C ALA A 49 4.22 -0.09 2.94
N TRP A 50 5.42 -0.58 2.71
CA TRP A 50 6.57 -0.43 3.60
C TRP A 50 7.80 -0.14 2.74
N GLU A 51 8.62 0.78 3.22
CA GLU A 51 9.92 1.10 2.64
C GLU A 51 10.91 1.41 3.77
N CYS A 52 12.19 1.16 3.53
CA CYS A 52 13.23 1.61 4.43
C CYS A 52 13.31 3.16 4.45
N ASN A 53 13.82 3.77 5.53
CA ASN A 53 13.91 5.23 5.63
C ASN A 53 15.18 5.83 5.03
N THR A 54 16.26 5.04 4.89
CA THR A 54 17.57 5.55 4.48
C THR A 54 17.95 5.10 3.08
N TYR A 55 17.97 6.04 2.14
CA TYR A 55 18.25 5.83 0.72
C TYR A 55 19.74 5.89 0.33
N ILE A 56 20.65 5.61 1.27
CA ILE A 56 22.10 5.86 1.09
C ILE A 56 22.67 5.14 -0.14
N LYS A 57 22.18 3.93 -0.46
CA LYS A 57 22.57 3.18 -1.68
C LYS A 57 21.43 2.35 -2.27
N SER A 58 20.57 1.82 -1.43
CA SER A 58 19.47 0.95 -1.84
C SER A 58 18.46 0.91 -0.72
N CYS A 59 17.20 0.77 -1.08
CA CYS A 59 16.10 0.69 -0.13
C CYS A 59 15.19 -0.46 -0.46
N ASP A 60 15.06 -1.40 0.46
CA ASP A 60 14.08 -2.45 0.31
C ASP A 60 12.68 -1.89 0.49
N TRP A 61 11.78 -2.39 -0.34
CA TRP A 61 10.37 -2.06 -0.29
C TRP A 61 9.57 -3.36 -0.26
N TYR A 62 8.45 -3.30 0.42
CA TYR A 62 7.53 -4.41 0.55
C TYR A 62 6.11 -3.90 0.56
N THR A 63 5.25 -4.52 -0.24
CA THR A 63 3.82 -4.22 -0.23
C THR A 63 3.03 -5.50 -0.11
N LYS A 64 1.89 -5.39 0.57
CA LYS A 64 1.00 -6.51 0.80
C LYS A 64 -0.43 -6.04 0.60
N VAL A 65 -1.16 -6.80 -0.19
CA VAL A 65 -2.60 -6.62 -0.34
C VAL A 65 -3.29 -7.92 -0.02
N GLN A 66 -4.36 -7.85 0.76
CA GLN A 66 -4.99 -9.03 1.34
C GLN A 66 -6.49 -8.84 1.50
N LEU A 67 -7.27 -9.90 1.30
CA LEU A 67 -8.63 -10.01 1.82
C LEU A 67 -8.61 -10.73 3.17
N GLN A 68 -9.05 -10.04 4.22
CA GLN A 68 -9.13 -10.51 5.59
C GLN A 68 -10.60 -10.66 6.03
N LYS A 69 -10.85 -11.33 7.16
CA LYS A 69 -12.19 -11.45 7.79
C LYS A 69 -13.31 -11.83 6.80
N ASN A 70 -13.00 -12.76 5.90
CA ASN A 70 -13.82 -13.11 4.74
C ASN A 70 -14.69 -14.36 4.94
N GLY A 71 -14.62 -14.99 6.12
CA GLY A 71 -15.42 -16.16 6.46
C GLY A 71 -15.18 -17.34 5.51
N GLY A 72 -13.94 -17.55 5.07
CA GLY A 72 -13.55 -18.65 4.17
C GLY A 72 -13.68 -18.36 2.67
N ARG A 73 -14.18 -17.18 2.27
CA ARG A 73 -14.27 -16.79 0.85
C ARG A 73 -12.89 -16.51 0.26
N ILE A 74 -12.73 -16.66 -1.05
CA ILE A 74 -11.47 -16.39 -1.75
C ILE A 74 -11.74 -15.44 -2.92
N MET A 75 -10.89 -14.43 -3.12
CA MET A 75 -11.02 -13.56 -4.30
C MET A 75 -10.69 -14.34 -5.57
N ASP A 76 -11.53 -14.20 -6.59
CA ASP A 76 -11.32 -14.85 -7.89
C ASP A 76 -10.06 -14.30 -8.58
N ARG A 77 -9.79 -13.01 -8.37
CA ARG A 77 -8.59 -12.33 -8.84
C ARG A 77 -8.20 -11.26 -7.85
N ILE A 78 -6.94 -11.23 -7.44
CA ILE A 78 -6.38 -10.18 -6.61
C ILE A 78 -5.09 -9.67 -7.26
N THR A 79 -4.97 -8.36 -7.36
CA THR A 79 -3.84 -7.68 -8.00
C THR A 79 -3.23 -6.69 -7.02
N ASN A 80 -1.93 -6.83 -6.76
CA ASN A 80 -1.12 -5.81 -6.10
C ASN A 80 -0.41 -5.00 -7.18
N THR A 81 -0.73 -3.71 -7.27
CA THR A 81 0.01 -2.76 -8.11
C THR A 81 0.80 -1.84 -7.19
N THR A 82 2.12 -1.93 -7.26
CA THR A 82 3.04 -1.09 -6.50
C THR A 82 3.71 -0.10 -7.44
N THR A 83 3.65 1.18 -7.11
CA THR A 83 4.33 2.25 -7.83
C THR A 83 5.38 2.87 -6.91
N ILE A 84 6.59 2.96 -7.43
CA ILE A 84 7.76 3.51 -6.74
C ILE A 84 8.23 4.71 -7.54
N SER A 85 8.28 5.86 -6.90
CA SER A 85 8.63 7.13 -7.54
C SER A 85 9.80 7.76 -6.79
N ALA A 86 10.81 8.23 -7.52
CA ALA A 86 11.85 9.06 -6.93
C ALA A 86 11.46 10.53 -6.99
N ASN A 87 11.56 11.20 -5.84
CA ASN A 87 11.33 12.64 -5.71
C ASN A 87 12.66 13.38 -5.86
N GLY A 88 12.68 14.50 -6.60
CA GLY A 88 13.85 15.35 -6.77
C GLY A 88 14.15 15.77 -8.22
N ILE A 89 15.01 16.77 -8.36
CA ILE A 89 15.46 17.29 -9.66
C ILE A 89 16.34 16.22 -10.30
N ASN A 90 15.94 15.72 -11.48
CA ASN A 90 16.63 14.61 -12.17
C ASN A 90 16.83 13.34 -11.33
N ALA A 91 16.01 13.14 -10.29
CA ALA A 91 16.01 11.92 -9.51
C ALA A 91 15.58 10.72 -10.36
N THR A 92 16.32 9.62 -10.30
CA THR A 92 16.02 8.32 -10.93
C THR A 92 15.92 7.21 -9.90
N VAL A 93 15.26 6.10 -10.23
CA VAL A 93 15.07 4.94 -9.35
C VAL A 93 15.14 3.61 -10.09
N ASN A 94 16.19 2.85 -9.85
CA ASN A 94 16.28 1.49 -10.34
C ASN A 94 15.54 0.53 -9.38
N VAL A 95 14.61 -0.28 -9.89
CA VAL A 95 13.75 -1.13 -9.05
C VAL A 95 13.93 -2.61 -9.42
N SER A 96 14.37 -3.40 -8.44
CA SER A 96 14.27 -4.87 -8.49
C SER A 96 12.90 -5.30 -7.97
N LYS A 97 12.44 -6.49 -8.38
CA LYS A 97 11.13 -7.04 -8.03
C LYS A 97 11.23 -8.55 -7.79
N THR A 98 10.19 -9.09 -7.15
CA THR A 98 9.97 -10.55 -7.05
C THR A 98 9.81 -11.15 -8.47
N PRO A 99 10.38 -12.33 -8.78
CA PRO A 99 10.48 -12.86 -10.15
C PRO A 99 9.13 -13.03 -10.85
N SER A 100 8.07 -13.35 -10.10
CA SER A 100 6.73 -13.53 -10.67
C SER A 100 6.05 -12.21 -11.04
N ALA A 101 6.46 -11.09 -10.43
CA ALA A 101 5.84 -9.80 -10.69
C ALA A 101 6.22 -9.25 -12.07
N THR A 102 5.40 -8.41 -12.68
CA THR A 102 5.71 -7.65 -13.90
C THR A 102 6.23 -6.27 -13.52
N LEU A 103 7.31 -5.80 -14.14
CA LEU A 103 7.85 -4.44 -13.94
C LEU A 103 7.58 -3.65 -15.21
N SER A 104 7.08 -2.42 -15.07
CA SER A 104 6.71 -1.53 -16.16
C SER A 104 6.96 -0.07 -15.77
N GLY A 105 7.10 0.82 -16.75
CA GLY A 105 7.32 2.26 -16.52
C GLY A 105 8.79 2.68 -16.65
N ASN A 106 9.01 3.99 -16.60
CA ASN A 106 10.34 4.59 -16.73
C ASN A 106 11.03 4.65 -15.36
N GLN A 107 11.97 3.74 -15.13
CA GLN A 107 12.82 3.69 -13.93
C GLN A 107 13.60 5.00 -13.67
N SER A 108 13.67 5.92 -14.63
CA SER A 108 14.23 7.25 -14.40
C SER A 108 13.37 8.17 -13.54
N LYS A 109 12.10 7.87 -13.28
CA LYS A 109 11.23 8.71 -12.43
C LYS A 109 10.23 7.88 -11.63
N MET A 110 9.72 6.82 -12.25
CA MET A 110 8.64 6.02 -11.71
C MET A 110 8.67 4.59 -12.27
N ALA A 111 8.78 3.62 -11.38
CA ALA A 111 8.64 2.21 -11.67
C ALA A 111 7.29 1.70 -11.16
N THR A 112 6.61 0.87 -11.93
CA THR A 112 5.37 0.19 -11.52
C THR A 112 5.57 -1.31 -11.59
N VAL A 113 5.44 -1.96 -10.44
CA VAL A 113 5.48 -3.41 -10.28
C VAL A 113 4.06 -3.92 -10.06
N LYS A 114 3.64 -4.89 -10.84
CA LYS A 114 2.29 -5.47 -10.77
C LYS A 114 2.38 -6.98 -10.59
N TRP A 115 1.63 -7.53 -9.66
CA TRP A 115 1.46 -8.97 -9.54
C TRP A 115 -0.01 -9.32 -9.33
N THR A 116 -0.47 -10.30 -10.11
CA THR A 116 -1.85 -10.78 -10.10
C THR A 116 -1.84 -12.24 -9.70
N LYS A 117 -2.67 -12.61 -8.73
CA LYS A 117 -2.99 -14.00 -8.43
C LYS A 117 -4.48 -14.26 -8.68
N TYR A 118 -4.77 -15.46 -9.13
CA TYR A 118 -6.13 -15.97 -9.27
C TYR A 118 -6.45 -16.88 -8.09
N VAL A 119 -7.70 -16.87 -7.65
CA VAL A 119 -8.18 -17.68 -6.51
C VAL A 119 -7.24 -17.54 -5.30
N SER A 120 -7.05 -16.30 -4.84
CA SER A 120 -6.12 -16.02 -3.74
C SER A 120 -6.60 -14.85 -2.89
N ASN A 121 -6.27 -14.86 -1.60
CA ASN A 121 -6.57 -13.76 -0.68
C ASN A 121 -5.35 -12.91 -0.37
N LEU A 122 -4.16 -13.22 -0.91
CA LEU A 122 -2.91 -12.55 -0.53
C LEU A 122 -2.00 -12.39 -1.73
N VAL A 123 -1.60 -11.14 -1.98
CA VAL A 123 -0.55 -10.82 -2.96
C VAL A 123 0.47 -9.90 -2.32
N GLU A 124 1.69 -10.40 -2.26
CA GLU A 124 2.84 -9.69 -1.74
C GLU A 124 3.79 -9.35 -2.88
N LEU A 125 4.38 -8.17 -2.79
CA LEU A 125 5.45 -7.73 -3.66
C LEU A 125 6.59 -7.24 -2.78
N ARG A 126 7.80 -7.58 -3.20
CA ARG A 126 9.02 -7.07 -2.59
C ARG A 126 10.07 -6.81 -3.65
N GLY A 127 11.01 -5.97 -3.29
CA GLY A 127 12.20 -5.70 -4.07
C GLY A 127 13.03 -4.63 -3.41
N THR A 128 13.95 -4.09 -4.20
CA THR A 128 14.91 -3.08 -3.77
C THR A 128 14.87 -1.93 -4.76
N ALA A 129 14.79 -0.71 -4.25
CA ALA A 129 14.83 0.53 -5.01
C ALA A 129 16.16 1.24 -4.75
N THR A 130 16.91 1.51 -5.81
CA THR A 130 18.17 2.26 -5.76
C THR A 130 17.95 3.61 -6.41
N PRO A 131 17.75 4.67 -5.62
CA PRO A 131 17.63 6.01 -6.17
C PRO A 131 19.00 6.56 -6.61
N SER A 132 18.99 7.55 -7.51
CA SER A 132 20.19 8.36 -7.77
C SER A 132 20.56 9.22 -6.57
N TRP A 133 21.81 9.66 -6.51
CA TRP A 133 22.32 10.60 -5.50
C TRP A 133 21.58 11.96 -5.48
N THR A 134 20.85 12.29 -6.55
CA THR A 134 20.02 13.50 -6.67
C THR A 134 18.60 13.32 -6.15
N ALA A 135 18.19 12.11 -5.76
CA ALA A 135 16.89 11.87 -5.17
C ALA A 135 16.85 12.37 -3.73
N VAL A 136 15.81 13.13 -3.40
CA VAL A 136 15.55 13.58 -2.03
C VAL A 136 14.72 12.57 -1.24
N GLY A 137 14.08 11.63 -1.93
CA GLY A 137 13.33 10.55 -1.31
C GLY A 137 12.64 9.65 -2.34
N ILE A 138 12.02 8.59 -1.85
CA ILE A 138 11.17 7.71 -2.64
C ILE A 138 9.78 7.71 -2.04
N THR A 139 8.79 7.56 -2.92
CA THR A 139 7.41 7.31 -2.56
C THR A 139 7.04 5.91 -3.01
N THR A 140 6.59 5.06 -2.09
CA THR A 140 6.04 3.74 -2.37
C THR A 140 4.53 3.76 -2.20
N LYS A 141 3.81 3.54 -3.31
CA LYS A 141 2.34 3.42 -3.34
C LYS A 141 1.95 1.99 -3.65
N SER A 142 1.05 1.41 -2.87
CA SER A 142 0.44 0.11 -3.15
C SER A 142 -1.05 0.26 -3.39
N CYS A 143 -1.57 -0.40 -4.40
CA CYS A 143 -2.98 -0.43 -4.76
C CYS A 143 -3.46 -1.87 -4.95
N LEU A 144 -4.55 -2.22 -4.28
CA LEU A 144 -5.32 -3.44 -4.48
C LEU A 144 -6.40 -3.17 -5.54
N THR A 145 -6.43 -4.03 -6.56
CA THR A 145 -7.60 -4.21 -7.46
C THR A 145 -7.89 -5.70 -7.60
N GLY A 146 -9.07 -6.06 -8.08
CA GLY A 146 -9.40 -7.46 -8.28
C GLY A 146 -10.88 -7.72 -8.39
N ASN A 147 -11.24 -9.00 -8.46
CA ASN A 147 -12.63 -9.46 -8.50
C ASN A 147 -12.93 -10.10 -7.14
N GLY A 148 -14.04 -9.68 -6.53
CA GLY A 148 -14.58 -10.33 -5.35
C GLY A 148 -14.98 -11.79 -5.64
N PRO A 149 -15.26 -12.59 -4.61
CA PRO A 149 -15.63 -13.99 -4.77
C PRO A 149 -16.92 -14.17 -5.61
N GLY A 150 -16.87 -14.89 -6.73
CA GLY A 150 -18.06 -15.17 -7.54
C GLY A 150 -18.78 -13.90 -8.03
N SER A 151 -20.03 -13.70 -7.61
CA SER A 151 -20.90 -12.64 -8.14
C SER A 151 -20.71 -11.25 -7.52
N TYR A 152 -19.77 -11.06 -6.58
CA TYR A 152 -19.57 -9.77 -5.91
C TYR A 152 -18.96 -8.67 -6.81
N GLY A 153 -18.49 -9.02 -8.01
CA GLY A 153 -18.02 -8.07 -9.01
C GLY A 153 -16.61 -7.53 -8.78
N GLU A 154 -16.22 -6.51 -9.55
CA GLU A 154 -14.89 -5.90 -9.49
C GLU A 154 -14.77 -4.92 -8.32
N VAL A 155 -13.60 -4.90 -7.69
CA VAL A 155 -13.19 -3.96 -6.65
C VAL A 155 -12.45 -2.79 -7.28
N SER A 156 -13.00 -1.59 -7.13
CA SER A 156 -12.28 -0.36 -7.48
C SER A 156 -10.97 -0.24 -6.70
N ALA A 157 -9.96 0.37 -7.32
CA ALA A 157 -8.62 0.49 -6.74
C ALA A 157 -8.65 1.07 -5.32
N LYS A 158 -8.13 0.31 -4.36
CA LYS A 158 -7.92 0.73 -2.97
C LYS A 158 -6.44 0.86 -2.72
N CYS A 159 -5.98 2.06 -2.36
CA CYS A 159 -4.55 2.35 -2.32
C CYS A 159 -4.12 2.85 -0.95
N THR A 160 -2.86 2.59 -0.65
CA THR A 160 -2.12 3.27 0.42
C THR A 160 -0.79 3.76 -0.14
N GLN A 161 -0.26 4.80 0.45
CA GLN A 161 1.01 5.39 0.05
C GLN A 161 1.84 5.71 1.28
N ILE A 162 3.13 5.50 1.16
CA ILE A 162 4.15 6.01 2.05
C ILE A 162 5.19 6.74 1.19
N GLY A 163 5.75 7.81 1.73
CA GLY A 163 6.80 8.56 1.08
C GLY A 163 7.56 9.34 2.13
N LEU A 164 8.87 9.34 1.97
CA LEU A 164 9.78 10.10 2.81
C LEU A 164 10.33 11.25 1.97
N TRP A 165 10.28 12.45 2.54
CA TRP A 165 10.67 13.73 1.94
C TRP A 165 11.49 14.54 2.91
#